data_AF-A0A7K3XN81-F1
#
_entry.id   AF-A0A7K3XN81-F1
#
_cell.length_a   1.000
_cell.length_b   1.000
_cell.length_c   1.000
_cell.angle_alpha   90.00
_cell.angle_beta   90.00
_cell.angle_gamma   90.00
#
_symmetry.space_group_name_H-M   'P 1'
#
loop_
_entity.id
_entity.type
_entity.pdbx_description
1 polymer ?
#
loop_
_entity_poly.entity_id
_entity_poly.type
_entity_poly.pdbx_seq_one_letter_code
_entity_poly.pdbx_strand_id
1 'polypeptide(L)'
;AHIYRRQNGIIHQLGMLPENLNYDALELTPGSYSDKYSGENKTGDNRSWIFSSDAHFTDQIGKFSTRLMMESAGFSELKLALKNSEGRSVLGLKRN
;
A
#
# COMPACT_ATOMS: atom_id res chain seq x y z
N ALA A 1 2.74 4.38 6.60
CA ALA A 1 3.33 3.62 7.73
C ALA A 1 2.88 2.17 7.63
N HIS A 2 3.77 1.22 7.90
CA HIS A 2 3.46 -0.20 7.79
C HIS A 2 2.50 -0.64 8.91
N ILE A 3 1.24 -0.93 8.56
CA ILE A 3 0.17 -1.14 9.54
C ILE A 3 0.44 -2.34 10.46
N TYR A 4 0.85 -3.46 9.87
CA TYR A 4 0.98 -4.76 10.57
C TYR A 4 2.43 -5.10 10.96
N ARG A 5 3.34 -4.11 11.02
CA ARG A 5 4.74 -4.42 11.34
C ARG A 5 4.82 -4.86 12.80
N ARG A 6 5.50 -5.98 13.06
CA ARG A 6 5.70 -6.52 14.44
C ARG A 6 6.31 -5.51 15.40
N GLN A 7 7.15 -4.61 14.90
CA GLN A 7 7.69 -3.47 15.65
C GLN A 7 7.27 -2.19 14.94
N ASN A 8 6.81 -1.19 15.69
CA ASN A 8 6.38 0.12 15.18
C ASN A 8 5.20 0.11 14.20
N GLY A 9 4.41 -0.97 14.15
CA GLY A 9 3.14 -1.01 13.42
C GLY A 9 2.01 -0.39 14.23
N ILE A 10 1.18 0.43 13.60
CA ILE A 10 0.04 1.12 14.26
C ILE A 10 -0.89 0.12 14.95
N ILE A 11 -1.19 -1.02 14.31
CA ILE A 11 -2.06 -2.05 14.91
C ILE A 11 -1.39 -2.75 16.09
N HIS A 12 -0.07 -2.97 16.03
CA HIS A 12 0.65 -3.61 17.13
C HIS A 12 0.78 -2.66 18.34
N GLN A 13 0.81 -1.35 18.12
CA GLN A 13 0.89 -0.35 19.19
C GLN A 13 -0.46 0.01 19.78
N LEU A 14 -1.49 0.16 18.94
CA LEU A 14 -2.80 0.69 19.35
C LEU A 14 -3.90 -0.36 19.37
N GLY A 15 -3.66 -1.58 18.86
CA GLY A 15 -4.68 -2.62 18.70
C GLY A 15 -5.70 -2.34 17.58
N MET A 16 -5.75 -1.11 17.04
CA MET A 16 -6.69 -0.66 16.02
C MET A 16 -6.09 0.44 15.15
N LEU A 17 -6.69 0.67 13.97
CA LEU A 17 -6.40 1.84 13.15
C LEU A 17 -7.32 2.97 13.64
N PRO A 18 -6.78 4.12 14.12
CA PRO A 18 -7.64 5.20 14.60
C PRO A 18 -8.55 5.72 13.47
N GLU A 19 -9.83 5.89 13.76
CA GLU A 19 -10.84 6.30 12.77
C GLU A 19 -10.54 7.68 12.16
N ASN A 20 -9.96 8.58 12.95
CA ASN A 20 -9.66 9.96 12.56
C ASN A 20 -8.20 10.13 12.08
N LEU A 21 -7.48 9.04 11.79
CA LEU A 21 -6.13 9.14 11.28
C LEU A 21 -6.16 9.67 9.84
N ASN A 22 -5.53 10.81 9.60
CA ASN A 22 -5.38 11.36 8.25
C ASN A 22 -4.22 10.64 7.53
N TYR A 23 -4.52 9.87 6.49
CA TYR A 23 -3.53 9.17 5.67
C TYR A 23 -3.96 9.14 4.20
N ASP A 24 -2.97 9.23 3.30
CA ASP A 24 -3.20 9.03 1.86
C ASP A 24 -3.17 7.55 1.48
N ALA A 25 -2.34 6.75 2.16
CA ALA A 25 -2.18 5.33 1.87
C ALA A 25 -1.68 4.54 3.08
N LEU A 26 -1.93 3.23 3.03
CA LEU A 26 -1.58 2.29 4.07
C LEU A 26 -0.71 1.18 3.50
N GLU A 27 0.35 0.85 4.21
CA GLU A 27 1.31 -0.14 3.74
C GLU A 27 1.08 -1.50 4.42
N LEU A 28 1.07 -2.55 3.60
CA LEU A 28 0.91 -3.94 4.02
C LEU A 28 2.14 -4.77 3.66
N THR A 29 2.41 -5.80 4.46
CA THR A 29 3.34 -6.87 4.05
C THR A 29 2.69 -7.71 2.95
N PRO A 30 3.42 -8.08 1.89
CA PRO A 30 2.93 -8.97 0.83
C PRO A 30 2.28 -10.27 1.33
N GLY A 31 2.80 -10.85 2.42
CA GLY A 31 2.27 -12.06 3.04
C GLY A 31 0.90 -11.88 3.70
N SER A 32 0.52 -10.64 4.06
CA SER A 32 -0.81 -10.33 4.60
C SER A 32 -1.84 -10.01 3.51
N TYR A 33 -1.41 -9.88 2.26
CA TYR A 33 -2.25 -9.45 1.14
C TYR A 33 -2.85 -10.61 0.33
N SER A 34 -2.13 -11.72 0.17
CA SER A 34 -2.47 -12.80 -0.79
C SER A 34 -3.83 -13.46 -0.57
N ASP A 35 -4.32 -13.49 0.66
CA ASP A 35 -5.51 -14.30 1.00
C ASP A 35 -6.78 -13.45 1.15
N LYS A 36 -6.64 -12.16 1.45
CA LYS A 36 -7.79 -11.26 1.73
C LYS A 36 -8.10 -10.28 0.60
N TYR A 37 -7.14 -10.03 -0.30
CA TYR A 37 -7.22 -8.91 -1.25
C TYR A 37 -6.85 -9.29 -2.70
N SER A 38 -6.63 -10.59 -2.98
CA SER A 38 -6.31 -11.12 -4.30
C SER A 38 -7.54 -11.35 -5.20
N GLY A 39 -8.75 -11.23 -4.65
CA GLY A 39 -10.01 -11.37 -5.39
C GLY A 39 -10.67 -10.03 -5.68
N GLU A 40 -11.42 -9.98 -6.79
CA GLU A 40 -12.18 -8.84 -7.36
C GLU A 40 -13.26 -8.22 -6.44
N ASN A 41 -13.24 -8.48 -5.13
CA ASN A 41 -14.15 -7.86 -4.17
C ASN A 41 -13.55 -6.57 -3.60
N LYS A 42 -13.49 -5.53 -4.43
CA LYS A 42 -13.26 -4.13 -4.04
C LYS A 42 -14.56 -3.38 -3.74
N THR A 43 -15.64 -4.04 -3.35
CA THR A 43 -16.88 -3.33 -2.99
C THR A 43 -16.83 -2.92 -1.52
N GLY A 44 -16.19 -1.79 -1.23
CA GLY A 44 -16.33 -1.09 0.06
C GLY A 44 -15.05 -0.58 0.71
N ASP A 45 -13.87 -1.11 0.33
CA ASP A 45 -12.59 -0.62 0.84
C ASP A 45 -11.95 0.36 -0.14
N ASN A 46 -12.14 1.66 0.10
CA ASN A 46 -11.59 2.74 -0.73
C ASN A 46 -10.16 3.14 -0.32
N ARG A 47 -9.49 2.33 0.51
CA ARG A 47 -8.12 2.62 0.98
C ARG A 47 -7.10 2.30 -0.10
N SER A 48 -6.10 3.16 -0.21
CA SER A 48 -4.93 2.94 -1.06
C SER A 48 -3.92 2.03 -0.36
N TRP A 49 -3.88 0.76 -0.77
CA TRP A 49 -2.96 -0.25 -0.24
C TRP A 49 -1.64 -0.25 -1.01
N ILE A 50 -0.54 0.08 -0.34
CA ILE A 50 0.80 0.09 -0.93
C ILE A 50 1.69 -1.01 -0.36
N PHE A 51 2.73 -1.33 -1.12
CA PHE A 51 3.74 -2.36 -0.89
C PHE A 51 5.11 -1.83 -1.27
N SER A 52 6.06 -2.00 -0.37
CA SER A 52 7.49 -1.76 -0.57
C SER A 52 8.27 -3.04 -0.31
N SER A 53 9.48 -3.13 -0.85
CA SER A 53 10.40 -4.21 -0.51
C SER A 53 11.08 -4.02 0.85
N ASP A 54 11.02 -2.81 1.44
CA ASP A 54 11.76 -2.44 2.67
C ASP A 54 13.17 -3.04 2.69
N ALA A 55 13.89 -2.85 1.57
CA ALA A 55 15.10 -3.60 1.26
C ALA A 55 16.26 -3.16 2.16
N HIS A 56 16.81 -4.12 2.92
CA HIS A 56 18.02 -3.93 3.73
C HIS A 56 19.27 -4.46 3.00
N PHE A 57 19.08 -5.26 1.95
CA PHE A 57 20.11 -5.81 1.08
C PHE A 57 19.79 -5.55 -0.40
N THR A 58 20.82 -5.47 -1.25
CA THR A 58 20.66 -5.12 -2.67
C THR A 58 19.82 -6.13 -3.45
N ASP A 59 19.92 -7.42 -3.11
CA ASP A 59 19.12 -8.49 -3.72
C ASP A 59 17.62 -8.39 -3.36
N GLN A 60 17.26 -7.59 -2.35
CA GLN A 60 15.87 -7.39 -1.95
C GLN A 60 15.17 -6.26 -2.71
N ILE A 61 15.92 -5.41 -3.42
CA ILE A 61 15.36 -4.24 -4.11
C ILE A 61 14.29 -4.69 -5.10
N GLY A 62 13.08 -4.20 -4.91
CA GLY A 62 11.96 -4.46 -5.83
C GLY A 62 11.39 -5.87 -5.76
N LYS A 63 11.81 -6.76 -4.84
CA LYS A 63 11.15 -8.08 -4.62
C LYS A 63 9.63 -7.94 -4.52
N PHE A 64 9.19 -6.84 -3.92
CA PHE A 64 7.80 -6.41 -3.88
C PHE A 64 7.70 -4.92 -4.19
N SER A 65 6.67 -4.54 -4.93
CA SER A 65 6.40 -3.14 -5.26
C SER A 65 4.90 -2.92 -5.44
N THR A 66 4.50 -1.65 -5.53
CA THR A 66 3.12 -1.27 -5.81
C THR A 66 2.96 -0.98 -7.29
N ARG A 67 1.93 -1.55 -7.93
CA ARG A 67 1.52 -1.17 -9.28
C ARG A 67 0.56 0.01 -9.18
N LEU A 68 0.83 1.06 -9.95
CA LEU A 68 0.09 2.31 -9.96
C LEU A 68 -0.41 2.60 -11.38
N MET A 69 -1.59 3.22 -11.50
CA MET A 69 -2.09 3.82 -12.72
C MET A 69 -1.84 5.33 -12.66
N MET A 70 -0.97 5.82 -13.53
CA MET A 70 -0.46 7.19 -13.57
C MET A 70 -0.20 7.60 -15.03
N GLU A 71 -0.31 8.89 -15.34
CA GLU A 71 0.00 9.40 -16.70
C GLU A 71 1.50 9.51 -16.94
N SER A 72 2.29 9.79 -15.91
CA SER A 72 3.74 9.90 -16.00
C SER A 72 4.44 9.52 -14.68
N ALA A 73 5.74 9.20 -14.77
CA ALA A 73 6.55 8.90 -13.59
C ALA A 73 6.98 10.19 -12.87
N GLY A 74 6.06 10.78 -12.09
CA GLY A 74 6.29 11.99 -11.33
C GLY A 74 5.68 11.95 -9.93
N PHE A 75 6.20 12.75 -9.01
CA PHE A 75 5.71 12.81 -7.63
C PHE A 75 4.27 13.33 -7.55
N SER A 76 3.90 14.29 -8.40
CA SER A 76 2.52 14.80 -8.48
C SER A 76 1.53 13.70 -8.86
N GLU A 77 1.85 12.90 -9.87
CA GLU A 77 1.06 11.75 -10.29
C GLU A 77 0.97 10.67 -9.21
N LEU A 78 2.08 10.45 -8.47
CA LEU A 78 2.11 9.50 -7.36
C LEU A 78 1.09 9.93 -6.29
N LYS A 79 1.06 11.23 -5.94
CA LYS A 79 0.11 11.77 -4.97
C LYS A 79 -1.35 11.58 -5.42
N LEU A 80 -1.65 11.79 -6.70
CA LEU A 80 -3.00 11.57 -7.26
C LEU A 80 -3.37 10.08 -7.19
N ALA A 81 -2.45 9.18 -7.51
CA ALA A 81 -2.67 7.74 -7.44
C ALA A 81 -2.94 7.26 -6.02
N LEU A 82 -2.21 7.77 -5.02
CA LEU A 82 -2.46 7.46 -3.61
C LEU A 82 -3.81 7.99 -3.13
N LYS A 83 -4.31 9.09 -3.71
CA LYS A 83 -5.63 9.66 -3.36
C LYS A 83 -6.79 9.08 -4.16
N ASN A 84 -6.54 8.15 -5.08
CA ASN A 84 -7.53 7.65 -6.04
C ASN A 84 -8.30 8.79 -6.77
N SER A 85 -7.58 9.82 -7.20
CA SER A 85 -8.16 11.03 -7.79
C SER A 85 -7.77 11.19 -9.26
N GLU A 86 -8.58 11.93 -10.02
CA GLU A 86 -8.29 12.30 -11.42
C GLU A 86 -8.01 11.09 -12.33
N GLY A 87 -8.64 9.95 -12.06
CA GLY A 87 -8.45 8.70 -12.83
C GLY A 87 -7.17 7.93 -12.50
N ARG A 88 -6.36 8.40 -11.55
CA ARG A 88 -5.18 7.67 -11.05
C ARG A 88 -5.59 6.77 -9.89
N SER A 89 -4.89 5.66 -9.71
CA SER A 89 -5.21 4.72 -8.64
C SER A 89 -4.08 3.75 -8.31
N VAL A 90 -4.22 3.10 -7.16
CA VAL A 90 -3.39 1.95 -6.79
C VAL A 90 -4.00 0.65 -7.31
N LEU A 91 -3.23 -0.06 -8.15
CA LEU A 91 -3.66 -1.32 -8.77
C LEU A 91 -3.39 -2.53 -7.88
N GLY A 92 -2.35 -2.48 -7.05
CA GLY A 92 -2.06 -3.52 -6.04
C GLY A 92 -0.62 -4.00 -6.03
N LEU A 93 -0.37 -5.16 -5.43
CA LEU A 93 0.95 -5.76 -5.29
C LEU A 93 1.53 -6.21 -6.63
N LYS A 94 2.77 -5.81 -6.92
CA LYS A 94 3.63 -6.37 -7.97
C LYS A 94 4.74 -7.20 -7.33
N ARG A 95 4.91 -8.44 -7.79
CA ARG A 95 6.02 -9.33 -7.44
C ARG A 95 6.98 -9.39 -8.64
N ASN A 96 8.27 -9.31 -8.37
CA ASN A 96 9.32 -9.51 -9.39
C ASN A 96 9.78 -10.96 -9.42
#